data_AF-A0A7Y7CY06-F1
#
_entry.id   AF-A0A7Y7CY06-F1
#
_cell.length_a   1.000
_cell.length_b   1.000
_cell.length_c   1.000
_cell.angle_alpha   90.00
_cell.angle_beta   90.00
_cell.angle_gamma   90.00
#
_symmetry.space_group_name_H-M   'P 1'
#
loop_
_entity.id
_entity.type
_entity.pdbx_description
1 polymer ?
#
loop_
_entity_poly.entity_id
_entity_poly.type
_entity_poly.pdbx_seq_one_letter_code
_entity_poly.pdbx_strand_id
1 'polypeptide(L)'
;MQGSYQIRPLAVAEIQTAVDWAAREGWNPGHRDAACFASADPQGFWGGFLDGQMVACISVVNYGEVFSFLGFYIVAPEHRGQGYGYALWQKALEHAGGRVVGLDGVVDQQGNYRRSGFELAYRNIRFGGVPGDRPAPPEGFELSPLSAPTAELEALDARVFPAPRTAFWQRWLGAAGHRSFAASKDGKLVGFGTLRPCGSGCKIGPLVAVSRPAAEAVLARLLQELPAAQEVFLDVPEPHAAAVDLARSLGLAPVFETARMYRGPAPLLDTDLVYGVTSFELG
;
A
#
# COMPACT_ATOMS: atom_id res chain seq x y z
N MET A 1 2.21 9.32 37.29
CA MET A 1 2.31 9.77 35.89
C MET A 1 3.32 10.90 35.87
N GLN A 2 4.26 11.03 34.97
CA GLN A 2 4.48 10.41 33.68
C GLN A 2 5.70 11.19 33.14
N GLY A 3 6.59 10.53 32.40
CA GLY A 3 7.41 11.28 31.47
C GLY A 3 6.51 12.12 30.54
N SER A 4 6.99 13.26 30.05
CA SER A 4 6.15 14.15 29.24
C SER A 4 5.81 13.42 27.93
N TYR A 5 4.57 12.93 27.80
CA TYR A 5 4.11 12.33 26.56
C TYR A 5 3.58 13.41 25.62
N GLN A 6 4.17 13.49 24.43
CA GLN A 6 3.84 14.49 23.42
C GLN A 6 3.45 13.80 22.12
N ILE A 7 2.39 14.29 21.48
CA ILE A 7 1.97 13.85 20.15
C ILE A 7 2.23 14.99 19.17
N ARG A 8 2.93 14.71 18.08
CA ARG A 8 3.21 15.69 17.02
C ARG A 8 3.37 15.04 15.65
N PRO A 9 3.28 15.81 14.56
CA PRO A 9 3.66 15.34 13.24
C PRO A 9 5.11 14.84 13.22
N LEU A 10 5.36 13.82 12.40
CA LEU A 10 6.70 13.31 12.15
C LEU A 10 7.43 14.19 11.13
N ALA A 11 8.70 14.46 11.38
CA ALA A 11 9.60 14.94 10.34
C ALA A 11 9.85 13.82 9.32
N VAL A 12 10.25 14.17 8.09
CA VAL A 12 10.52 13.20 7.01
C VAL A 12 11.50 12.11 7.43
N ALA A 13 12.55 12.46 8.19
CA ALA A 13 13.51 11.48 8.71
C ALA A 13 12.89 10.51 9.73
N GLU A 14 11.87 10.92 10.48
CA GLU A 14 11.19 10.08 11.46
C GLU A 14 10.13 9.18 10.82
N ILE A 15 9.62 9.54 9.64
CA ILE A 15 8.78 8.65 8.83
C ILE A 15 9.57 7.40 8.43
N GLN A 16 10.87 7.53 8.16
CA GLN A 16 11.73 6.37 7.92
C GLN A 16 11.77 5.44 9.15
N THR A 17 11.78 5.98 10.37
CA THR A 17 11.68 5.17 11.60
C THR A 17 10.38 4.37 11.64
N ALA A 18 9.25 4.95 11.23
CA ALA A 18 7.97 4.22 11.15
C ALA A 18 8.01 3.08 10.11
N VAL A 19 8.65 3.32 8.96
CA VAL A 19 8.91 2.29 7.94
C VAL A 19 9.79 1.16 8.48
N ASP A 20 10.86 1.50 9.21
CA ASP A 20 11.75 0.52 9.81
C ASP A 20 11.04 -0.31 10.89
N TRP A 21 10.12 0.30 11.65
CA TRP A 21 9.28 -0.42 12.61
C TRP A 21 8.31 -1.37 11.91
N ALA A 22 7.65 -0.93 10.82
CA ALA A 22 6.80 -1.80 10.01
C ALA A 22 7.58 -2.99 9.43
N ALA A 23 8.83 -2.78 9.00
CA ALA A 23 9.70 -3.88 8.57
C ALA A 23 9.96 -4.90 9.69
N ARG A 24 10.16 -4.45 10.94
CA ARG A 24 10.34 -5.34 12.11
C ARG A 24 9.06 -6.10 12.47
N GLU A 25 7.89 -5.54 12.18
CA GLU A 25 6.58 -6.22 12.30
C GLU A 25 6.30 -7.18 11.12
N GLY A 26 7.24 -7.33 10.17
CA GLY A 26 7.11 -8.23 9.02
C GLY A 26 6.33 -7.66 7.83
N TRP A 27 6.00 -6.36 7.84
CA TRP A 27 5.15 -5.77 6.81
C TRP A 27 5.87 -5.50 5.48
N ASN A 28 7.19 -5.71 5.43
CA ASN A 28 8.03 -5.63 4.23
C ASN A 28 7.76 -4.38 3.34
N PRO A 29 7.87 -3.16 3.89
CA PRO A 29 7.74 -1.93 3.11
C PRO A 29 8.93 -1.74 2.15
N GLY A 30 8.72 -0.91 1.12
CA GLY A 30 9.74 -0.56 0.13
C GLY A 30 10.77 0.43 0.66
N HIS A 31 12.01 0.37 0.15
CA HIS A 31 13.10 1.25 0.62
C HIS A 31 12.86 2.74 0.38
N ARG A 32 12.00 3.10 -0.58
CA ARG A 32 11.67 4.49 -0.93
C ARG A 32 10.23 4.88 -0.61
N ASP A 33 9.51 4.00 0.09
CA ASP A 33 8.09 4.20 0.40
C ASP A 33 7.88 5.44 1.27
N ALA A 34 8.73 5.68 2.28
CA ALA A 34 8.62 6.84 3.18
C ALA A 34 8.46 8.19 2.45
N ALA A 35 9.31 8.45 1.45
CA ALA A 35 9.29 9.70 0.70
C ALA A 35 8.07 9.82 -0.23
N CYS A 36 7.64 8.71 -0.83
CA CYS A 36 6.43 8.67 -1.66
C CYS A 36 5.17 8.86 -0.81
N PHE A 37 5.16 8.29 0.38
CA PHE A 37 4.04 8.36 1.29
C PHE A 37 3.89 9.77 1.88
N ALA A 38 4.99 10.39 2.28
CA ALA A 38 5.02 11.76 2.78
C ALA A 38 4.54 12.79 1.74
N SER A 39 4.66 12.50 0.44
CA SER A 39 4.16 13.42 -0.61
C SER A 39 2.66 13.35 -0.84
N ALA A 40 1.97 12.31 -0.36
CA ALA A 40 0.51 12.25 -0.42
C ALA A 40 -0.11 13.25 0.56
N ASP A 41 0.40 13.29 1.79
CA ASP A 41 -0.03 14.22 2.84
C ASP A 41 1.15 14.54 3.79
N PRO A 42 1.74 15.75 3.70
CA PRO A 42 2.84 16.16 4.56
C PRO A 42 2.50 16.20 6.07
N GLN A 43 1.21 16.20 6.43
CA GLN A 43 0.72 16.20 7.81
C GLN A 43 0.08 14.86 8.19
N GLY A 44 0.18 13.84 7.33
CA GLY A 44 -0.47 12.55 7.52
C GLY A 44 0.25 11.59 8.47
N PHE A 45 1.41 11.95 9.02
CA PHE A 45 2.25 11.06 9.84
C PHE A 45 2.46 11.64 11.23
N TRP A 46 2.18 10.86 12.26
CA TRP A 46 2.19 11.30 13.66
C TRP A 46 3.01 10.36 14.54
N GLY A 47 3.73 10.94 15.50
CA GLY A 47 4.51 10.21 16.49
C GLY A 47 4.07 10.54 17.92
N GLY A 48 4.13 9.53 18.77
CA GLY A 48 4.04 9.66 20.22
C GLY A 48 5.43 9.61 20.83
N PHE A 49 5.79 10.65 21.58
CA PHE A 49 7.12 10.82 22.17
C PHE A 49 7.02 10.82 23.69
N LEU A 50 7.73 9.91 24.35
CA LEU A 50 7.86 9.86 25.79
C LEU A 50 9.26 10.34 26.17
N ASP A 51 9.34 11.43 26.93
CA ASP A 51 10.62 12.05 27.33
C ASP A 51 11.56 12.34 26.13
N GLY A 52 10.95 12.74 25.00
CA GLY A 52 11.66 13.06 23.76
C GLY A 52 12.00 11.85 22.87
N GLN A 53 11.80 10.62 23.34
CA GLN A 53 11.99 9.41 22.54
C GLN A 53 10.69 9.00 21.84
N MET A 54 10.73 8.69 20.54
CA MET A 54 9.57 8.15 19.84
C MET A 54 9.25 6.73 20.34
N VAL A 55 8.01 6.53 20.81
CA VAL A 55 7.52 5.24 21.35
C VAL A 55 6.29 4.70 20.61
N ALA A 56 5.66 5.52 19.76
CA ALA A 56 4.53 5.12 18.93
C ALA A 56 4.52 5.92 17.61
N CYS A 57 3.98 5.34 16.55
CA CYS A 57 3.66 6.03 15.30
C CYS A 57 2.30 5.60 14.74
N ILE A 58 1.75 6.45 13.88
CA ILE A 58 0.54 6.21 13.08
C ILE A 58 0.59 7.09 11.84
N SER A 59 0.03 6.62 10.72
CA SER A 59 -0.34 7.47 9.60
C SER A 59 -1.85 7.54 9.45
N VAL A 60 -2.35 8.73 9.12
CA VAL A 60 -3.71 9.01 8.64
C VAL A 60 -3.51 9.98 7.48
N VAL A 61 -3.40 9.46 6.28
CA VAL A 61 -3.05 10.21 5.06
C VAL A 61 -4.33 10.67 4.37
N ASN A 62 -4.53 11.97 4.21
CA ASN A 62 -5.69 12.52 3.51
C ASN A 62 -5.47 12.56 2.00
N TYR A 63 -6.43 12.03 1.25
CA TYR A 63 -6.52 12.14 -0.20
C TYR A 63 -7.70 13.02 -0.56
N GLY A 64 -7.40 14.29 -0.87
CA GLY A 64 -8.42 15.30 -1.15
C GLY A 64 -9.37 15.52 0.03
N GLU A 65 -10.64 15.74 -0.26
CA GLU A 65 -11.66 16.08 0.74
C GLU A 65 -12.54 14.90 1.18
N VAL A 66 -12.41 13.75 0.52
CA VAL A 66 -13.38 12.64 0.64
C VAL A 66 -12.83 11.39 1.32
N PHE A 67 -11.52 11.17 1.26
CA PHE A 67 -10.92 9.90 1.69
C PHE A 67 -9.64 10.10 2.50
N SER A 68 -9.45 9.26 3.52
CA SER A 68 -8.20 9.12 4.25
C SER A 68 -7.82 7.65 4.35
N PHE A 69 -6.54 7.38 4.49
CA PHE A 69 -6.05 6.04 4.73
C PHE A 69 -5.19 5.98 5.99
N LEU A 70 -5.54 5.04 6.89
CA LEU A 70 -4.83 4.81 8.14
C LEU A 70 -3.86 3.64 7.99
N GLY A 71 -2.59 3.88 8.35
CA GLY A 71 -1.52 2.90 8.34
C GLY A 71 -0.53 3.11 9.49
N PHE A 72 0.56 2.34 9.48
CA PHE A 72 1.69 2.49 10.42
C PHE A 72 1.32 2.58 11.91
N TYR A 73 0.19 2.02 12.34
CA TYR A 73 -0.22 2.08 13.74
C TYR A 73 0.60 1.10 14.58
N ILE A 74 1.72 1.57 15.13
CA ILE A 74 2.71 0.74 15.82
C ILE A 74 3.10 1.42 17.14
N VAL A 75 3.17 0.63 18.21
CA VAL A 75 3.70 1.04 19.51
C VAL A 75 4.88 0.12 19.84
N ALA A 76 5.99 0.71 20.28
CA ALA A 76 7.16 -0.03 20.75
C ALA A 76 6.72 -1.08 21.81
N PRO A 77 7.19 -2.34 21.72
CA PRO A 77 6.70 -3.44 22.55
C PRO A 77 6.61 -3.14 24.05
N GLU A 78 7.64 -2.51 24.60
CA GLU A 78 7.79 -2.11 26.00
C GLU A 78 6.80 -1.03 26.46
N HIS A 79 6.13 -0.35 25.52
CA HIS A 79 5.15 0.72 25.77
C HIS A 79 3.70 0.31 25.39
N ARG A 80 3.48 -0.94 24.97
CA ARG A 80 2.14 -1.47 24.65
C ARG A 80 1.28 -1.60 25.91
N GLY A 81 -0.04 -1.46 25.76
CA GLY A 81 -1.01 -1.59 26.85
C GLY A 81 -1.04 -0.42 27.84
N GLN A 82 -0.24 0.62 27.65
CA GLN A 82 -0.13 1.76 28.57
C GLN A 82 -0.92 3.01 28.13
N GLY A 83 -1.72 2.91 27.07
CA GLY A 83 -2.60 3.99 26.59
C GLY A 83 -1.97 4.95 25.56
N TYR A 84 -0.64 4.94 25.36
CA TYR A 84 0.05 5.82 24.40
C TYR A 84 -0.47 5.69 22.97
N GLY A 85 -0.61 4.45 22.49
CA GLY A 85 -1.14 4.18 21.16
C GLY A 85 -2.58 4.66 20.99
N TYR A 86 -3.43 4.55 22.02
CA TYR A 86 -4.82 4.99 21.92
C TYR A 86 -4.92 6.53 21.90
N ALA A 87 -4.12 7.22 22.73
CA ALA A 87 -4.02 8.67 22.69
C ALA A 87 -3.54 9.17 21.31
N LEU A 88 -2.54 8.51 20.73
CA LEU A 88 -2.04 8.81 19.39
C LEU A 88 -3.11 8.56 18.31
N TRP A 89 -3.81 7.43 18.39
CA TRP A 89 -4.92 7.07 17.49
C TRP A 89 -6.02 8.12 17.47
N GLN A 90 -6.49 8.58 18.65
CA GLN A 90 -7.51 9.62 18.73
C GLN A 90 -7.02 10.91 18.07
N LYS A 91 -5.78 11.33 18.38
CA LYS A 91 -5.23 12.58 17.85
C LYS A 91 -5.07 12.53 16.32
N ALA A 92 -4.55 11.43 15.78
CA ALA A 92 -4.35 11.30 14.34
C ALA A 92 -5.68 11.18 13.58
N LEU A 93 -6.71 10.57 14.15
CA LEU A 93 -8.03 10.51 13.51
C LEU A 93 -8.75 11.86 13.42
N GLU A 94 -8.42 12.83 14.27
CA GLU A 94 -8.89 14.21 14.10
C GLU A 94 -8.47 14.78 12.74
N HIS A 95 -7.30 14.40 12.24
CA HIS A 95 -6.76 14.85 10.95
C HIS A 95 -7.59 14.39 9.75
N ALA A 96 -8.26 13.22 9.85
CA ALA A 96 -9.16 12.75 8.80
C ALA A 96 -10.39 13.67 8.63
N GLY A 97 -10.81 14.35 9.70
CA GLY A 97 -12.03 15.14 9.70
C GLY A 97 -13.26 14.29 9.36
N GLY A 98 -14.07 14.76 8.41
CA GLY A 98 -15.29 14.06 7.96
C GLY A 98 -15.09 13.01 6.85
N ARG A 99 -13.85 12.69 6.48
CA ARG A 99 -13.54 11.76 5.39
C ARG A 99 -13.90 10.32 5.75
N VAL A 100 -14.15 9.51 4.73
CA VAL A 100 -14.13 8.04 4.89
C VAL A 100 -12.69 7.63 5.19
N VAL A 101 -12.48 6.79 6.20
CA VAL A 101 -11.14 6.30 6.55
C VAL A 101 -11.03 4.82 6.19
N GLY A 102 -10.14 4.47 5.27
CA GLY A 102 -9.78 3.08 4.98
C GLY A 102 -8.55 2.61 5.77
N LEU A 103 -8.44 1.31 6.05
CA LEU A 103 -7.21 0.69 6.58
C LEU A 103 -7.07 -0.76 6.11
N ASP A 104 -5.83 -1.26 6.11
CA ASP A 104 -5.52 -2.70 6.04
C ASP A 104 -4.97 -3.13 7.39
N GLY A 105 -5.86 -3.68 8.21
CA GLY A 105 -5.54 -4.08 9.56
C GLY A 105 -5.06 -5.52 9.63
N VAL A 106 -4.04 -5.82 10.43
CA VAL A 106 -3.72 -7.22 10.76
C VAL A 106 -4.94 -7.91 11.38
N VAL A 107 -5.15 -9.17 11.03
CA VAL A 107 -6.37 -9.93 11.36
C VAL A 107 -6.68 -9.92 12.86
N ASP A 108 -5.64 -10.08 13.69
CA ASP A 108 -5.76 -10.11 15.16
C ASP A 108 -6.31 -8.81 15.76
N GLN A 109 -6.19 -7.68 15.03
CA GLN A 109 -6.60 -6.36 15.52
C GLN A 109 -7.97 -5.91 15.02
N GLN A 110 -8.66 -6.70 14.18
CA GLN A 110 -9.98 -6.36 13.64
C GLN A 110 -11.00 -5.98 14.73
N GLY A 111 -10.99 -6.66 15.87
CA GLY A 111 -11.88 -6.34 16.99
C GLY A 111 -11.68 -4.92 17.53
N ASN A 112 -10.44 -4.41 17.52
CA ASN A 112 -10.11 -3.05 17.97
C ASN A 112 -10.57 -2.01 16.95
N TYR A 113 -10.43 -2.30 15.66
CA TYR A 113 -10.89 -1.43 14.58
C TYR A 113 -12.42 -1.34 14.56
N ARG A 114 -13.15 -2.45 14.77
CA ARG A 114 -14.62 -2.45 14.89
C ARG A 114 -15.12 -1.55 16.03
N ARG A 115 -14.45 -1.57 17.19
CA ARG A 115 -14.78 -0.66 18.30
C ARG A 115 -14.54 0.81 17.96
N SER A 116 -13.72 1.10 16.94
CA SER A 116 -13.47 2.44 16.42
C SER A 116 -14.36 2.80 15.22
N GLY A 117 -15.40 2.01 14.95
CA GLY A 117 -16.38 2.26 13.89
C GLY A 117 -15.94 1.80 12.49
N PHE A 118 -14.94 0.93 12.39
CA PHE A 118 -14.55 0.33 11.12
C PHE A 118 -15.34 -0.94 10.83
N GLU A 119 -15.81 -1.08 9.60
CA GLU A 119 -16.49 -2.27 9.10
C GLU A 119 -15.61 -3.00 8.10
N LEU A 120 -15.65 -4.34 8.13
CA LEU A 120 -14.90 -5.19 7.21
C LEU A 120 -15.50 -5.07 5.80
N ALA A 121 -14.65 -4.79 4.81
CA ALA A 121 -15.02 -4.88 3.40
C ALA A 121 -14.58 -6.22 2.80
N TYR A 122 -13.28 -6.53 2.89
CA TYR A 122 -12.69 -7.77 2.35
C TYR A 122 -11.31 -8.03 2.95
N ARG A 123 -10.66 -9.12 2.54
CA ARG A 123 -9.30 -9.49 2.95
C ARG A 123 -8.31 -9.16 1.84
N ASN A 124 -7.10 -8.76 2.20
CA ASN A 124 -5.96 -8.78 1.30
C ASN A 124 -4.99 -9.87 1.73
N ILE A 125 -4.42 -10.60 0.77
CA ILE A 125 -3.45 -11.67 1.00
C ILE A 125 -2.16 -11.29 0.29
N ARG A 126 -1.06 -11.23 1.04
CA ARG A 126 0.28 -11.16 0.46
C ARG A 126 0.71 -12.54 0.01
N PHE A 127 0.96 -12.67 -1.28
CA PHE A 127 1.65 -13.81 -1.85
C PHE A 127 3.14 -13.50 -1.99
N GLY A 128 4.00 -14.44 -1.65
CA GLY A 128 5.45 -14.28 -1.67
C GLY A 128 6.18 -15.55 -2.10
N GLY A 129 7.35 -15.37 -2.71
CA GLY A 129 8.23 -16.47 -3.13
C GLY A 129 9.07 -16.12 -4.34
N VAL A 130 9.92 -17.05 -4.77
CA VAL A 130 10.62 -16.95 -6.05
C VAL A 130 9.66 -17.43 -7.15
N PRO A 131 9.35 -16.61 -8.17
CA PRO A 131 8.52 -17.05 -9.28
C PRO A 131 9.10 -18.31 -9.94
N GLY A 132 8.29 -19.35 -10.12
CA GLY A 132 8.69 -20.59 -10.77
C GLY A 132 8.93 -20.39 -12.27
N ASP A 133 7.88 -20.59 -13.07
CA ASP A 133 7.93 -20.29 -14.50
C ASP A 133 7.51 -18.84 -14.75
N ARG A 134 8.45 -18.02 -15.24
CA ARG A 134 8.14 -16.63 -15.58
C ARG A 134 7.29 -16.60 -16.85
N PRO A 135 6.10 -15.99 -16.82
CA PRO A 135 5.22 -15.96 -17.98
C PRO A 135 5.88 -15.15 -19.11
N ALA A 136 5.73 -15.64 -20.34
CA ALA A 136 5.95 -14.79 -21.51
C ALA A 136 4.83 -13.73 -21.57
N PRO A 137 5.14 -12.48 -21.95
CA PRO A 137 4.10 -11.47 -22.10
C PRO A 137 3.09 -11.91 -23.18
N PRO A 138 1.77 -11.87 -22.91
CA PRO A 138 0.77 -12.14 -23.94
C PRO A 138 0.93 -11.21 -25.16
N GLU A 139 0.62 -11.72 -26.35
CA GLU A 139 0.65 -10.94 -27.58
C GLU A 139 -0.46 -9.88 -27.63
N GLY A 140 -0.26 -8.84 -28.45
CA GLY A 140 -1.26 -7.79 -28.67
C GLY A 140 -1.31 -6.69 -27.60
N PHE A 141 -0.25 -6.59 -26.78
CA PHE A 141 -0.05 -5.49 -25.84
C PHE A 141 1.25 -4.74 -26.16
N GLU A 142 1.17 -3.42 -26.20
CA GLU A 142 2.32 -2.52 -26.28
C GLU A 142 2.75 -2.13 -24.87
N LEU A 143 4.00 -2.42 -24.50
CA LEU A 143 4.53 -2.14 -23.17
C LEU A 143 5.45 -0.93 -23.21
N SER A 144 5.19 0.07 -22.35
CA SER A 144 5.98 1.29 -22.27
C SER A 144 6.33 1.65 -20.82
N PRO A 145 7.53 2.21 -20.56
CA PRO A 145 7.90 2.67 -19.23
C PRO A 145 7.05 3.88 -18.81
N LEU A 146 6.71 3.94 -17.52
CA LEU A 146 6.03 5.07 -16.89
C LEU A 146 7.00 5.80 -15.97
N SER A 147 7.30 7.06 -16.28
CA SER A 147 8.19 7.92 -15.48
C SER A 147 7.49 9.15 -14.88
N ALA A 148 6.26 9.43 -15.31
CA ALA A 148 5.44 10.55 -14.85
C ALA A 148 3.96 10.17 -14.94
N PRO A 149 3.08 10.77 -14.11
CA PRO A 149 1.64 10.55 -14.22
C PRO A 149 1.13 11.03 -15.58
N THR A 150 0.21 10.24 -16.16
CA THR A 150 -0.53 10.62 -17.37
C THR A 150 -2.03 10.63 -17.06
N ALA A 151 -2.81 11.29 -17.90
CA ALA A 151 -4.27 11.33 -17.73
C ALA A 151 -4.89 9.93 -17.80
N GLU A 152 -4.37 9.03 -18.63
CA GLU A 152 -4.85 7.65 -18.77
C GLU A 152 -4.54 6.81 -17.52
N LEU A 153 -3.35 7.00 -16.92
CA LEU A 153 -2.99 6.35 -15.66
C LEU A 153 -3.92 6.81 -14.54
N GLU A 154 -4.12 8.12 -14.39
CA GLU A 154 -4.99 8.68 -13.36
C GLU A 154 -6.46 8.29 -13.57
N ALA A 155 -6.92 8.20 -14.83
CA ALA A 155 -8.27 7.73 -15.15
C ALA A 155 -8.49 6.25 -14.78
N LEU A 156 -7.50 5.39 -15.00
CA LEU A 156 -7.59 3.98 -14.57
C LEU A 156 -7.47 3.86 -13.04
N ASP A 157 -6.59 4.63 -12.41
CA ASP A 157 -6.42 4.65 -10.94
C ASP A 157 -7.70 5.12 -10.22
N ALA A 158 -8.41 6.11 -10.78
CA ALA A 158 -9.66 6.63 -10.22
C ALA A 158 -10.79 5.58 -10.14
N ARG A 159 -10.68 4.45 -10.86
CA ARG A 159 -11.62 3.32 -10.76
C ARG A 159 -11.36 2.43 -9.54
N VAL A 160 -10.13 2.44 -9.04
CA VAL A 160 -9.65 1.52 -8.00
C VAL A 160 -9.20 2.21 -6.73
N PHE A 161 -9.15 3.54 -6.72
CA PHE A 161 -8.78 4.33 -5.56
C PHE A 161 -9.71 5.54 -5.40
N PRO A 162 -10.19 5.87 -4.18
CA PRO A 162 -11.33 6.78 -4.00
C PRO A 162 -11.07 8.27 -4.32
N ALA A 163 -9.83 8.69 -4.49
CA ALA A 163 -9.47 10.09 -4.63
C ALA A 163 -8.20 10.30 -5.48
N PRO A 164 -8.07 11.42 -6.21
CA PRO A 164 -6.85 11.70 -6.97
C PRO A 164 -5.60 11.73 -6.10
N ARG A 165 -4.50 11.18 -6.62
CA ARG A 165 -3.22 11.07 -5.90
C ARG A 165 -2.01 11.43 -6.77
N THR A 166 -2.13 12.49 -7.57
CA THR A 166 -1.10 12.97 -8.52
C THR A 166 0.27 13.20 -7.89
N ALA A 167 0.33 13.87 -6.73
CA ALA A 167 1.60 14.14 -6.03
C ALA A 167 2.30 12.85 -5.58
N PHE A 168 1.51 11.85 -5.14
CA PHE A 168 1.99 10.51 -4.86
C PHE A 168 2.53 9.86 -6.14
N TRP A 169 1.79 9.89 -7.25
CA TRP A 169 2.23 9.31 -8.52
C TRP A 169 3.53 9.93 -9.04
N GLN A 170 3.69 11.25 -8.95
CA GLN A 170 4.94 11.92 -9.34
C GLN A 170 6.15 11.38 -8.56
N ARG A 171 6.01 11.19 -7.24
CA ARG A 171 7.10 10.62 -6.43
C ARG A 171 7.27 9.13 -6.67
N TRP A 172 6.18 8.39 -6.78
CA TRP A 172 6.16 6.94 -6.94
C TRP A 172 6.84 6.49 -8.23
N LEU A 173 6.54 7.15 -9.36
CA LEU A 173 7.10 6.82 -10.67
C LEU A 173 8.56 7.30 -10.83
N GLY A 174 8.96 8.32 -10.08
CA GLY A 174 10.33 8.85 -10.10
C GLY A 174 11.27 8.29 -9.02
N ALA A 175 10.78 7.42 -8.13
CA ALA A 175 11.56 6.94 -7.01
C ALA A 175 12.69 5.99 -7.46
N ALA A 176 13.89 6.20 -6.92
CA ALA A 176 15.05 5.39 -7.25
C ALA A 176 14.80 3.90 -6.91
N GLY A 177 14.97 3.03 -7.90
CA GLY A 177 14.74 1.59 -7.78
C GLY A 177 13.31 1.15 -8.12
N HIS A 178 12.36 2.08 -8.27
CA HIS A 178 11.04 1.75 -8.81
C HIS A 178 11.14 1.57 -10.33
N ARG A 179 10.44 0.56 -10.83
CA ARG A 179 10.28 0.27 -12.26
C ARG A 179 8.80 0.17 -12.55
N SER A 180 8.27 1.07 -13.37
CA SER A 180 6.85 1.12 -13.69
C SER A 180 6.63 0.98 -15.18
N PHE A 181 5.64 0.19 -15.58
CA PHE A 181 5.26 -0.01 -16.98
C PHE A 181 3.76 0.09 -17.15
N ALA A 182 3.34 0.61 -18.29
CA ALA A 182 1.97 0.52 -18.80
C ALA A 182 1.88 -0.55 -19.87
N ALA A 183 0.73 -1.21 -19.95
CA ALA A 183 0.30 -1.99 -21.09
C ALA A 183 -0.80 -1.23 -21.82
N SER A 184 -0.63 -1.08 -23.13
CA SER A 184 -1.61 -0.49 -24.03
C SER A 184 -2.12 -1.52 -25.04
N LYS A 185 -3.39 -1.40 -25.41
CA LYS A 185 -4.01 -2.19 -26.48
C LYS A 185 -4.88 -1.27 -27.32
N ASP A 186 -4.71 -1.31 -28.64
CA ASP A 186 -5.39 -0.42 -29.59
C ASP A 186 -5.25 1.07 -29.22
N GLY A 187 -4.06 1.47 -28.78
CA GLY A 187 -3.73 2.84 -28.36
C GLY A 187 -4.32 3.28 -27.02
N LYS A 188 -4.94 2.38 -26.25
CA LYS A 188 -5.52 2.68 -24.92
C LYS A 188 -4.74 1.99 -23.81
N LEU A 189 -4.47 2.72 -22.73
CA LEU A 189 -3.90 2.13 -21.52
C LEU A 189 -4.92 1.15 -20.91
N VAL A 190 -4.51 -0.10 -20.75
CA VAL A 190 -5.34 -1.21 -20.25
C VAL A 190 -4.76 -1.86 -18.99
N GLY A 191 -3.56 -1.47 -18.58
CA GLY A 191 -3.02 -1.81 -17.29
C GLY A 191 -1.72 -1.07 -16.99
N PHE A 192 -1.33 -1.04 -15.73
CA PHE A 192 -0.04 -0.55 -15.29
C PHE A 192 0.41 -1.31 -14.04
N GLY A 193 1.69 -1.22 -13.74
CA GLY A 193 2.19 -1.70 -12.46
C GLY A 193 3.59 -1.23 -12.14
N THR A 194 3.94 -1.32 -10.87
CA THR A 194 5.24 -0.94 -10.35
C THR A 194 5.91 -2.11 -9.64
N LEU A 195 7.16 -2.36 -9.97
CA LEU A 195 8.09 -3.18 -9.20
C LEU A 195 8.97 -2.26 -8.36
N ARG A 196 9.16 -2.59 -7.08
CA ARG A 196 10.00 -1.83 -6.16
C ARG A 196 10.74 -2.73 -5.17
N PRO A 197 12.00 -2.43 -4.82
CA PRO A 197 12.76 -3.20 -3.85
C PRO A 197 12.27 -2.95 -2.42
N CYS A 198 12.26 -4.01 -1.61
CA CYS A 198 11.81 -4.00 -0.22
C CYS A 198 12.86 -4.59 0.71
N GLY A 199 12.63 -4.53 2.03
CA GLY A 199 13.51 -5.14 3.03
C GLY A 199 13.86 -6.61 2.74
N SER A 200 12.89 -7.39 2.27
CA SER A 200 13.14 -8.65 1.55
C SER A 200 12.55 -8.59 0.14
N GLY A 201 13.31 -9.11 -0.82
CA GLY A 201 12.86 -9.28 -2.19
C GLY A 201 12.42 -7.98 -2.87
N CYS A 202 11.46 -8.09 -3.77
CA CYS A 202 10.83 -6.95 -4.42
C CYS A 202 9.30 -7.08 -4.35
N LYS A 203 8.58 -5.98 -4.26
CA LYS A 203 7.11 -5.99 -4.34
C LYS A 203 6.66 -5.51 -5.71
N ILE A 204 5.62 -6.14 -6.22
CA ILE A 204 4.88 -5.70 -7.40
C ILE A 204 3.56 -5.13 -6.89
N GLY A 205 3.40 -3.82 -6.98
CA GLY A 205 2.31 -3.09 -6.37
C GLY A 205 2.46 -1.59 -6.64
N PRO A 206 1.43 -0.90 -7.14
CA PRO A 206 0.17 -1.49 -7.60
C PRO A 206 0.40 -2.34 -8.87
N LEU A 207 -0.53 -3.25 -9.13
CA LEU A 207 -0.72 -3.91 -10.42
C LEU A 207 -2.21 -3.83 -10.74
N VAL A 208 -2.56 -2.94 -11.67
CA VAL A 208 -3.95 -2.63 -12.03
C VAL A 208 -4.14 -2.91 -13.51
N ALA A 209 -5.19 -3.64 -13.87
CA ALA A 209 -5.45 -3.97 -15.27
C ALA A 209 -6.93 -4.27 -15.53
N VAL A 210 -7.40 -3.97 -16.74
CA VAL A 210 -8.79 -4.22 -17.16
C VAL A 210 -9.09 -5.68 -17.48
N SER A 211 -8.06 -6.53 -17.50
CA SER A 211 -8.18 -7.97 -17.77
C SER A 211 -6.94 -8.71 -17.29
N ARG A 212 -7.07 -10.03 -17.07
CA ARG A 212 -5.95 -10.89 -16.68
C ARG A 212 -4.80 -10.87 -17.69
N PRO A 213 -5.03 -10.97 -19.02
CA PRO A 213 -3.93 -10.87 -19.99
C PRO A 213 -3.17 -9.54 -19.92
N ALA A 214 -3.85 -8.43 -19.64
CA ALA A 214 -3.19 -7.13 -19.45
C ALA A 214 -2.34 -7.10 -18.17
N ALA A 215 -2.82 -7.68 -17.07
CA ALA A 215 -2.03 -7.84 -15.84
C ALA A 215 -0.80 -8.72 -16.07
N GLU A 216 -0.96 -9.85 -16.77
CA GLU A 216 0.12 -10.77 -17.14
C GLU A 216 1.17 -10.10 -18.03
N ALA A 217 0.77 -9.24 -18.98
CA ALA A 217 1.69 -8.49 -19.82
C ALA A 217 2.58 -7.54 -19.00
N VAL A 218 1.98 -6.75 -18.09
CA VAL A 218 2.73 -5.85 -17.20
C VAL A 218 3.63 -6.65 -16.26
N LEU A 219 3.09 -7.69 -15.63
CA LEU A 219 3.81 -8.55 -14.70
C LEU A 219 5.02 -9.23 -15.36
N ALA A 220 4.83 -9.85 -16.52
CA ALA A 220 5.91 -10.49 -17.28
C ALA A 220 7.04 -9.49 -17.57
N ARG A 221 6.69 -8.26 -17.96
CA ARG A 221 7.68 -7.20 -18.18
C ARG A 221 8.41 -6.83 -16.90
N LEU A 222 7.71 -6.63 -15.79
CA LEU A 222 8.33 -6.30 -14.51
C LEU A 222 9.28 -7.40 -14.03
N LEU A 223 8.90 -8.67 -14.18
CA LEU A 223 9.73 -9.82 -13.79
C LEU A 223 11.04 -9.91 -14.60
N GLN A 224 11.09 -9.38 -15.82
CA GLN A 224 12.32 -9.30 -16.62
C GLN A 224 13.36 -8.32 -16.02
N GLU A 225 12.96 -7.39 -15.14
CA GLU A 225 13.89 -6.51 -14.42
C GLU A 225 14.64 -7.21 -13.29
N LEU A 226 14.26 -8.45 -12.96
CA LEU A 226 14.78 -9.17 -11.79
C LEU A 226 15.66 -10.37 -12.18
N PRO A 227 16.71 -10.68 -11.40
CA PRO A 227 17.43 -11.96 -11.49
C PRO A 227 16.48 -13.14 -11.27
N ALA A 228 16.74 -14.30 -11.88
CA ALA A 228 15.88 -15.49 -11.85
C ALA A 228 15.43 -15.88 -10.42
N ALA A 229 16.37 -15.93 -9.47
CA ALA A 229 16.16 -16.36 -8.09
C ALA A 229 15.62 -15.26 -7.15
N GLN A 230 15.14 -14.14 -7.68
CA GLN A 230 14.66 -13.03 -6.86
C GLN A 230 13.27 -13.33 -6.28
N GLU A 231 13.14 -13.21 -4.96
CA GLU A 231 11.83 -13.24 -4.30
C GLU A 231 10.99 -12.03 -4.72
N VAL A 232 9.72 -12.28 -5.00
CA VAL A 232 8.71 -11.25 -5.26
C VAL A 232 7.52 -11.38 -4.32
N PHE A 233 6.86 -10.24 -4.09
CA PHE A 233 5.65 -10.16 -3.28
C PHE A 233 4.53 -9.46 -4.07
N LEU A 234 3.31 -9.98 -3.94
CA LEU A 234 2.10 -9.41 -4.54
C LEU A 234 1.00 -9.36 -3.47
N ASP A 235 0.47 -8.16 -3.22
CA ASP A 235 -0.56 -7.93 -2.22
C ASP A 235 -1.94 -7.94 -2.90
N VAL A 236 -2.69 -9.05 -2.81
CA VAL A 236 -3.88 -9.32 -3.63
C VAL A 236 -5.17 -9.13 -2.83
N PRO A 237 -6.18 -8.40 -3.33
CA PRO A 237 -7.55 -8.48 -2.82
C PRO A 237 -8.11 -9.89 -2.99
N GLU A 238 -8.36 -10.59 -1.89
CA GLU A 238 -8.89 -11.96 -1.88
C GLU A 238 -10.18 -12.17 -2.69
N PRO A 239 -11.17 -11.25 -2.72
CA PRO A 239 -12.36 -11.43 -3.55
C PRO A 239 -12.07 -11.46 -5.05
N HIS A 240 -10.92 -10.94 -5.51
CA HIS A 240 -10.56 -10.98 -6.92
C HIS A 240 -9.88 -12.32 -7.29
N ALA A 241 -10.71 -13.32 -7.59
CA ALA A 241 -10.26 -14.69 -7.86
C ALA A 241 -9.19 -14.78 -8.97
N ALA A 242 -9.29 -13.99 -10.04
CA ALA A 242 -8.31 -14.00 -11.12
C ALA A 242 -6.93 -13.51 -10.68
N ALA A 243 -6.84 -12.58 -9.73
CA ALA A 243 -5.58 -12.12 -9.16
C ALA A 243 -4.97 -13.15 -8.20
N VAL A 244 -5.82 -13.81 -7.39
CA VAL A 244 -5.37 -14.92 -6.53
C VAL A 244 -4.80 -16.07 -7.38
N ASP A 245 -5.49 -16.42 -8.46
CA ASP A 245 -5.01 -17.45 -9.39
C ASP A 245 -3.75 -17.03 -10.14
N LEU A 246 -3.61 -15.75 -10.49
CA LEU A 246 -2.38 -15.22 -11.09
C LEU A 246 -1.19 -15.40 -10.12
N ALA A 247 -1.33 -14.98 -8.86
CA ALA A 247 -0.28 -15.14 -7.85
C ALA A 247 0.13 -16.61 -7.67
N ARG A 248 -0.84 -17.52 -7.62
CA ARG A 248 -0.60 -18.97 -7.51
C ARG A 248 0.06 -19.55 -8.76
N SER A 249 -0.32 -19.09 -9.96
CA SER A 249 0.30 -19.57 -11.21
C SER A 249 1.77 -19.20 -11.34
N LEU A 250 2.24 -18.16 -10.63
CA LEU A 250 3.66 -17.84 -10.50
C LEU A 250 4.39 -18.75 -9.49
N GLY A 251 3.67 -19.62 -8.78
CA GLY A 251 4.22 -20.43 -7.70
C GLY A 251 4.36 -19.70 -6.36
N LEU A 252 3.73 -18.53 -6.18
CA LEU A 252 3.80 -17.78 -4.93
C LEU A 252 2.86 -18.39 -3.87
N ALA A 253 3.29 -18.38 -2.62
CA ALA A 253 2.52 -18.86 -1.48
C ALA A 253 1.94 -17.70 -0.66
N PRO A 254 0.78 -17.86 0.00
CA PRO A 254 0.29 -16.85 0.95
C PRO A 254 1.23 -16.77 2.16
N VAL A 255 1.71 -15.58 2.49
CA VAL A 255 2.68 -15.35 3.58
C VAL A 255 2.24 -14.31 4.61
N PHE A 256 1.23 -13.50 4.30
CA PHE A 256 0.69 -12.49 5.21
C PHE A 256 -0.73 -12.10 4.80
N GLU A 257 -1.51 -11.56 5.73
CA GLU A 257 -2.91 -11.20 5.50
C GLU A 257 -3.33 -9.97 6.29
N THR A 258 -4.17 -9.15 5.65
CA THR A 258 -4.82 -8.01 6.27
C THR A 258 -6.31 -7.97 5.95
N ALA A 259 -7.06 -7.21 6.74
CA ALA A 259 -8.46 -6.91 6.52
C ALA A 259 -8.61 -5.48 6.02
N ARG A 260 -9.13 -5.31 4.80
CA ARG A 260 -9.62 -4.04 4.29
C ARG A 260 -10.84 -3.64 5.11
N MET A 261 -10.76 -2.50 5.79
CA MET A 261 -11.87 -1.97 6.57
C MET A 261 -12.10 -0.49 6.31
N TYR A 262 -13.32 -0.02 6.50
CA TYR A 262 -13.69 1.39 6.35
C TYR A 262 -14.46 1.91 7.55
N ARG A 263 -14.13 3.13 7.98
CA ARG A 263 -14.96 3.94 8.87
C ARG A 263 -15.69 4.98 8.03
N GLY A 264 -17.01 4.91 8.04
CA GLY A 264 -17.87 5.58 7.07
C GLY A 264 -18.25 4.67 5.90
N PRO A 265 -19.07 5.15 4.94
CA PRO A 265 -19.51 4.33 3.81
C PRO A 265 -18.33 3.81 2.99
N ALA A 266 -18.26 2.49 2.79
CA ALA A 266 -17.22 1.90 1.94
C ALA A 266 -17.31 2.48 0.51
N PRO A 267 -16.20 2.94 -0.09
CA PRO A 267 -16.19 3.43 -1.46
C PRO A 267 -16.58 2.32 -2.46
N LEU A 268 -17.30 2.69 -3.51
CA LEU A 268 -17.58 1.81 -4.64
C LEU A 268 -16.37 1.82 -5.58
N LEU A 269 -15.57 0.76 -5.56
CA LEU A 269 -14.35 0.61 -6.35
C LEU A 269 -14.44 -0.65 -7.22
N ASP A 270 -13.82 -0.60 -8.39
CA ASP A 270 -13.71 -1.74 -9.30
C ASP A 270 -12.58 -2.68 -8.82
N THR A 271 -12.77 -3.37 -7.69
CA THR A 271 -11.75 -4.24 -7.07
C THR A 271 -11.27 -5.35 -8.02
N ASP A 272 -12.09 -5.76 -8.99
CA ASP A 272 -11.73 -6.74 -10.04
C ASP A 272 -10.70 -6.25 -11.07
N LEU A 273 -10.21 -5.02 -10.92
CA LEU A 273 -9.09 -4.50 -11.70
C LEU A 273 -7.76 -4.57 -10.93
N VAL A 274 -7.79 -4.86 -9.63
CA VAL A 274 -6.62 -4.77 -8.74
C VAL A 274 -6.00 -6.14 -8.57
N TYR A 275 -4.95 -6.41 -9.33
CA TYR A 275 -4.14 -7.63 -9.22
C TYR A 275 -3.08 -7.53 -8.12
N GLY A 276 -2.74 -6.30 -7.72
CA GLY A 276 -1.88 -6.00 -6.58
C GLY A 276 -2.20 -4.61 -6.04
N VAL A 277 -2.50 -4.47 -4.75
CA VAL A 277 -2.70 -3.16 -4.12
C VAL A 277 -1.39 -2.36 -4.12
N THR A 278 -1.47 -1.04 -4.01
CA THR A 278 -0.28 -0.17 -3.99
C THR A 278 0.60 -0.49 -2.78
N SER A 279 -0.03 -0.54 -1.60
CA SER A 279 0.59 -0.85 -0.31
C SER A 279 -0.49 -1.05 0.75
N PHE A 280 -0.22 -1.84 1.78
CA PHE A 280 -1.14 -1.95 2.93
C PHE A 280 -1.13 -0.69 3.80
N GLU A 281 -0.10 0.12 3.67
CA GLU A 281 0.12 1.28 4.52
C GLU A 281 -0.63 2.53 4.02
N LEU A 282 -0.84 2.66 2.71
CA LEU A 282 -1.49 3.82 2.07
C LEU A 282 -2.65 3.48 1.11
N GLY A 283 -2.89 2.20 0.80
CA GLY A 283 -3.95 1.75 -0.11
C GLY A 283 -3.51 1.62 -1.56
#